data_AF-A0A7S0Q8H9-F1
#
_entry.id   AF-A0A7S0Q8H9-F1
#
_cell.length_a   1.000
_cell.length_b   1.000
_cell.length_c   1.000
_cell.angle_alpha   90.00
_cell.angle_beta   90.00
_cell.angle_gamma   90.00
#
_symmetry.space_group_name_H-M   'P 1'
#
loop_
_entity.id
_entity.type
_entity.pdbx_description
1 polymer ?
#
loop_
_entity_poly.entity_id
_entity_poly.type
_entity_poly.pdbx_seq_one_letter_code
_entity_poly.pdbx_strand_id
1 'polypeptide(L)'
;MSSVRTVDALGLFNELQARKNWPQGGPPVLFDVREKSEYDVRHVRTAHNVSVTDGGDLRAPAQCWWDKAVCVYDESGESLDDHPVVSALLRDDKAREVIVLSVGFADFCADFSFLCAKGGSRSAMKRLPSYPSCILPKLLYLGDIEDAAALPRLREHLNIKHAVTALADPPDSLKASVSEARVRHLWCNVRDVEGADIKEHFDASYAAIEKARAAGEAVFVHCSRGVSRSASLVIAYLMKREKMSAEEARDLVLSRRAIVLPNDGFWRCLLEFGKELAGTRSGVYVPAKTQRVEDMAFELPPEWAAEPTNTGATLAVERDGETLETFHVGDHEMYMFGRSLTCDFQLDHPSASRQHAVLVHHQNGGVYMVDLKSSHGTSVNGKRLVAHEPCRLREGAAVTFGASARQYRLGGCNRGGARGSASEALLEEAGPQLPFAAGLEMDEPALLEEAGSKRKMHPKKLAKKKRRWLAGPKARGKQSENERVAMMAGSGSGIMGPGFD
;
A
#
# COMPACT_ATOMS: atom_id res chain seq x y z
N MET A 1 12.32 7.87 20.00
CA MET A 1 11.76 9.21 20.30
C MET A 1 10.74 9.50 19.23
N SER A 2 9.49 9.72 19.63
CA SER A 2 8.40 10.04 18.71
C SER A 2 8.73 11.36 18.00
N SER A 3 8.82 11.33 16.67
CA SER A 3 9.05 12.54 15.87
C SER A 3 7.72 13.26 15.62
N VAL A 4 7.78 14.58 15.49
CA VAL A 4 6.65 15.41 15.06
C VAL A 4 6.71 15.53 13.54
N ARG A 5 5.61 15.22 12.86
CA ARG A 5 5.45 15.43 11.42
C ARG A 5 4.37 16.46 11.15
N THR A 6 4.66 17.40 10.28
CA THR A 6 3.71 18.44 9.90
C THR A 6 2.99 18.08 8.60
N VAL A 7 1.67 18.32 8.53
CA VAL A 7 0.85 18.10 7.32
C VAL A 7 -0.03 19.31 7.03
N ASP A 8 -0.28 19.58 5.75
CA ASP A 8 -1.26 20.57 5.32
C ASP A 8 -2.69 19.99 5.35
N ALA A 9 -3.70 20.81 5.01
CA ALA A 9 -5.10 20.36 4.98
C ALA A 9 -5.32 19.16 4.05
N LEU A 10 -4.67 19.15 2.90
CA LEU A 10 -4.72 18.06 1.93
C LEU A 10 -4.07 16.78 2.48
N GLY A 11 -2.93 16.92 3.15
CA GLY A 11 -2.23 15.86 3.85
C GLY A 11 -3.14 15.22 4.88
N LEU A 12 -3.75 16.02 5.76
CA LEU A 12 -4.71 15.52 6.73
C LEU A 12 -5.91 14.83 6.07
N PHE A 13 -6.47 15.40 5.00
CA PHE A 13 -7.55 14.75 4.24
C PHE A 13 -7.17 13.33 3.80
N ASN A 14 -5.96 13.15 3.26
CA ASN A 14 -5.44 11.86 2.80
C ASN A 14 -5.09 10.90 3.96
N GLU A 15 -4.51 11.41 5.06
CA GLU A 15 -4.26 10.63 6.28
C GLU A 15 -5.54 10.03 6.86
N LEU A 16 -6.64 10.79 6.81
CA LEU A 16 -7.95 10.28 7.24
C LEU A 16 -8.48 9.13 6.35
N GLN A 17 -7.94 8.96 5.14
CA GLN A 17 -8.27 7.85 4.25
C GLN A 17 -7.31 6.64 4.39
N ALA A 18 -6.31 6.71 5.28
CA ALA A 18 -5.24 5.71 5.43
C ALA A 18 -5.69 4.31 5.87
N ARG A 19 -6.97 4.11 6.26
CA ARG A 19 -7.59 2.77 6.44
C ARG A 19 -7.38 1.84 5.25
N LYS A 20 -7.17 2.40 4.06
CA LYS A 20 -6.93 1.67 2.81
C LYS A 20 -5.44 1.34 2.58
N ASN A 21 -4.54 1.93 3.37
CA ASN A 21 -3.10 1.77 3.26
C ASN A 21 -2.61 0.67 4.22
N TRP A 22 -2.81 -0.60 3.83
CA TRP A 22 -2.21 -1.74 4.53
C TRP A 22 -0.67 -1.63 4.52
N PRO A 23 0.08 -1.81 5.64
CA PRO A 23 -0.31 -2.25 6.99
C PRO A 23 -0.36 -1.10 8.05
N GLN A 24 -0.48 0.16 7.62
CA GLN A 24 -0.28 1.34 8.46
C GLN A 24 -1.54 1.73 9.28
N GLY A 25 -1.80 1.08 10.42
CA GLY A 25 -2.44 1.66 11.62
C GLY A 25 -3.88 2.25 11.59
N GLY A 26 -4.54 2.41 10.44
CA GLY A 26 -5.80 3.16 10.35
C GLY A 26 -5.60 4.70 10.45
N PRO A 27 -6.66 5.52 10.31
CA PRO A 27 -6.54 6.98 10.35
C PRO A 27 -6.06 7.45 11.71
N PRO A 28 -5.37 8.61 11.77
CA PRO A 28 -4.91 9.19 13.02
C PRO A 28 -6.09 9.54 13.93
N VAL A 29 -5.82 9.54 15.23
CA VAL A 29 -6.71 10.12 16.23
C VAL A 29 -6.61 11.63 16.13
N LEU A 30 -7.75 12.32 16.14
CA LEU A 30 -7.77 13.78 15.97
C LEU A 30 -7.93 14.47 17.32
N PHE A 31 -6.97 15.32 17.68
CA PHE A 31 -7.00 16.17 18.86
C PHE A 31 -7.21 17.62 18.43
N ASP A 32 -8.33 18.18 18.87
CA ASP A 32 -8.68 19.59 18.71
C ASP A 32 -8.28 20.32 20.00
N VAL A 33 -7.28 21.19 19.92
CA VAL A 33 -6.75 21.91 21.09
C VAL A 33 -7.34 23.32 21.24
N ARG A 34 -8.34 23.66 20.43
CA ARG A 34 -9.07 24.93 20.54
C ARG A 34 -9.92 24.98 21.80
N GLU A 35 -10.43 26.16 22.12
CA GLU A 35 -11.32 26.35 23.25
C GLU A 35 -12.57 25.47 23.10
N LYS A 36 -13.07 24.96 24.24
CA LYS A 36 -14.23 24.05 24.25
C LYS A 36 -15.45 24.66 23.53
N SER A 37 -15.62 25.98 23.64
CA SER A 37 -16.69 26.72 22.99
C SER A 37 -16.59 26.69 21.46
N GLU A 38 -15.39 26.76 20.89
CA GLU A 38 -15.13 26.68 19.45
C GLU A 38 -15.34 25.26 18.92
N TYR A 39 -14.82 24.26 19.64
CA TYR A 39 -15.05 22.84 19.34
C TYR A 39 -16.54 22.48 19.29
N ASP A 40 -17.33 23.04 20.21
CA ASP A 40 -18.78 22.80 20.28
C ASP A 40 -19.55 23.45 19.14
N VAL A 41 -19.03 24.54 18.56
CA VAL A 41 -19.59 25.12 17.34
C VAL A 41 -19.35 24.18 16.17
N ARG A 42 -18.11 23.80 15.91
CA ARG A 42 -17.75 22.90 14.80
C ARG A 42 -16.34 22.36 14.97
N HIS A 43 -16.14 21.10 14.63
CA HIS A 43 -14.83 20.43 14.65
C HIS A 43 -14.73 19.38 13.54
N VAL A 44 -13.53 18.86 13.28
CA VAL A 44 -13.35 17.73 12.36
C VAL A 44 -13.99 16.49 12.98
N ARG A 45 -14.82 15.76 12.22
CA ARG A 45 -15.53 14.58 12.73
C ARG A 45 -14.56 13.60 13.38
N THR A 46 -15.00 12.96 14.46
CA THR A 46 -14.22 12.06 15.32
C THR A 46 -13.10 12.72 16.12
N ALA A 47 -12.92 14.04 16.04
CA ALA A 47 -11.98 14.74 16.89
C ALA A 47 -12.43 14.83 18.35
N HIS A 48 -11.46 14.77 19.24
CA HIS A 48 -11.61 14.95 20.67
C HIS A 48 -11.06 16.31 21.06
N ASN A 49 -11.82 17.09 21.83
CA ASN A 49 -11.29 18.28 22.46
C ASN A 49 -10.37 17.86 23.62
N VAL A 50 -9.11 18.30 23.58
CA VAL A 50 -8.06 17.86 24.50
C VAL A 50 -7.29 19.07 25.03
N SER A 51 -6.90 19.00 26.30
CA SER A 51 -6.12 20.03 26.99
C SER A 51 -5.11 19.38 27.94
N VAL A 52 -4.31 20.18 28.64
CA VAL A 52 -3.44 19.72 29.74
C VAL A 52 -3.93 20.26 31.09
N THR A 53 -3.66 19.55 32.17
CA THR A 53 -3.81 20.07 33.54
C THR A 53 -2.72 21.11 33.86
N ASP A 54 -2.88 21.84 34.96
CA ASP A 54 -1.82 22.73 35.49
C ASP A 54 -0.51 21.97 35.81
N GLY A 55 -0.60 20.66 36.08
CA GLY A 55 0.55 19.78 36.27
C GLY A 55 1.17 19.25 34.97
N GLY A 56 0.61 19.61 33.80
CA GLY A 56 1.09 19.17 32.49
C GLY A 56 0.60 17.79 32.05
N ASP A 57 -0.39 17.22 32.75
CA ASP A 57 -0.99 15.92 32.39
C ASP A 57 -2.05 16.08 31.30
N LEU A 58 -2.02 15.19 30.31
CA LEU A 58 -2.96 15.20 29.20
C LEU A 58 -4.39 14.85 29.64
N ARG A 59 -5.34 15.77 29.45
CA ARG A 59 -6.80 15.54 29.60
C ARG A 59 -7.40 15.03 28.29
N ALA A 60 -7.19 13.75 28.01
CA ALA A 60 -7.77 13.06 26.86
C ALA A 60 -8.79 11.97 27.30
N PRO A 61 -9.69 11.51 26.40
CA PRO A 61 -10.63 10.43 26.70
C PRO A 61 -9.91 9.14 27.16
N ALA A 62 -10.47 8.40 28.12
CA ALA A 62 -9.84 7.18 28.65
C ALA A 62 -9.62 6.06 27.61
N GLN A 63 -10.29 6.12 26.46
CA GLN A 63 -10.16 5.17 25.34
C GLN A 63 -9.14 5.63 24.29
N CYS A 64 -7.98 6.14 24.70
CA CYS A 64 -6.95 6.55 23.75
C CYS A 64 -6.18 5.34 23.20
N TRP A 65 -6.08 5.28 21.88
CA TRP A 65 -5.40 4.23 21.12
C TRP A 65 -3.94 4.66 20.88
N TRP A 66 -3.09 4.48 21.89
CA TRP A 66 -1.68 4.90 21.84
C TRP A 66 -0.85 4.12 20.80
N ASP A 67 -1.42 3.05 20.22
CA ASP A 67 -0.88 2.31 19.07
C ASP A 67 -1.05 3.03 17.72
N LYS A 68 -1.72 4.20 17.72
CA LYS A 68 -2.01 4.99 16.51
C LYS A 68 -1.25 6.30 16.47
N ALA A 69 -1.18 6.87 15.27
CA ALA A 69 -0.79 8.26 15.08
C ALA A 69 -1.86 9.18 15.69
N VAL A 70 -1.44 10.32 16.22
CA VAL A 70 -2.31 11.39 16.75
C VAL A 70 -2.04 12.64 15.94
N CYS A 71 -3.07 13.23 15.34
CA CYS A 71 -3.00 14.52 14.68
C CYS A 71 -3.61 15.61 15.56
N VAL A 72 -2.81 16.62 15.86
CA VAL A 72 -3.16 17.78 16.68
C VAL A 72 -3.39 18.98 15.76
N TYR A 73 -4.45 19.74 16.00
CA TYR A 73 -4.76 20.97 15.27
C TYR A 73 -5.44 22.00 16.15
N ASP A 74 -5.30 23.27 15.76
CA ASP A 74 -5.87 24.44 16.43
C ASP A 74 -6.59 25.37 15.42
N GLU A 75 -6.84 26.63 15.81
CA GLU A 75 -7.42 27.65 14.92
C GLU A 75 -6.33 28.50 14.22
N SER A 76 -5.14 28.64 14.79
CA SER A 76 -4.13 29.62 14.34
C SER A 76 -3.36 29.18 13.10
N GLY A 77 -3.09 27.86 12.97
CA GLY A 77 -2.17 27.35 11.96
C GLY A 77 -0.70 27.67 12.22
N GLU A 78 -0.36 28.21 13.41
CA GLU A 78 1.02 28.37 13.86
C GLU A 78 1.64 27.00 14.23
N SER A 79 2.97 26.96 14.41
CA SER A 79 3.61 25.72 14.86
C SER A 79 3.09 25.33 16.25
N LEU A 80 2.70 24.07 16.38
CA LEU A 80 2.28 23.47 17.65
C LEU A 80 3.38 22.62 18.29
N ASP A 81 4.63 22.71 17.81
CA ASP A 81 5.72 21.86 18.31
C ASP A 81 5.96 22.04 19.82
N ASP A 82 5.85 23.28 20.30
CA ASP A 82 5.98 23.65 21.71
C ASP A 82 4.62 23.70 22.44
N HIS A 83 3.53 23.28 21.80
CA HIS A 83 2.21 23.31 22.41
C HIS A 83 2.14 22.29 23.56
N PRO A 84 1.58 22.63 24.74
CA PRO A 84 1.61 21.76 25.92
C PRO A 84 1.04 20.35 25.68
N VAL A 85 0.03 20.22 24.81
CA VAL A 85 -0.53 18.92 24.40
C VAL A 85 0.48 18.09 23.59
N VAL A 86 1.21 18.71 22.65
CA VAL A 86 2.24 18.03 21.86
C VAL A 86 3.39 17.62 22.77
N SER A 87 3.85 18.52 23.65
CA SER A 87 4.89 18.21 24.64
C SER A 87 4.48 17.06 25.56
N ALA A 88 3.22 17.02 26.02
CA ALA A 88 2.71 15.92 26.85
C ALA A 88 2.64 14.59 26.09
N LEU A 89 2.23 14.59 24.81
CA LEU A 89 2.23 13.40 23.96
C LEU A 89 3.62 12.81 23.78
N LEU A 90 4.62 13.66 23.54
CA LEU A 90 6.02 13.26 23.37
C LEU A 90 6.65 12.78 24.67
N ARG A 91 6.44 13.51 25.78
CA ARG A 91 6.97 13.18 27.11
C ARG A 91 6.44 11.85 27.63
N ASP A 92 5.14 11.61 27.46
CA ASP A 92 4.47 10.42 27.99
C ASP A 92 4.52 9.22 27.03
N ASP A 93 5.15 9.37 25.86
CA ASP A 93 5.19 8.37 24.77
C ASP A 93 3.79 7.87 24.36
N LYS A 94 2.84 8.82 24.28
CA LYS A 94 1.41 8.58 24.11
C LYS A 94 0.94 8.69 22.65
N ALA A 95 1.73 8.24 21.69
CA ALA A 95 1.32 8.08 20.29
C ALA A 95 2.40 7.32 19.52
N ARG A 96 2.00 6.55 18.51
CA ARG A 96 2.95 5.97 17.55
C ARG A 96 3.71 7.05 16.76
N GLU A 97 3.02 8.14 16.45
CA GLU A 97 3.52 9.28 15.69
C GLU A 97 2.67 10.50 16.07
N VAL A 98 3.30 11.66 16.22
CA VAL A 98 2.60 12.93 16.42
C VAL A 98 2.59 13.70 15.11
N ILE A 99 1.39 14.04 14.65
CA ILE A 99 1.14 14.81 13.44
C ILE A 99 0.60 16.17 13.84
N VAL A 100 1.07 17.25 13.22
CA VAL A 100 0.56 18.61 13.44
C VAL A 100 -0.03 19.13 12.13
N LEU A 101 -1.25 19.67 12.18
CA LEU A 101 -1.84 20.37 11.05
C LEU A 101 -1.21 21.76 10.93
N SER A 102 -0.59 22.08 9.79
CA SER A 102 0.12 23.35 9.55
C SER A 102 -0.80 24.53 9.18
N VAL A 103 -2.10 24.35 9.26
CA VAL A 103 -3.09 25.36 8.92
C VAL A 103 -4.19 25.35 9.98
N GLY A 104 -4.90 26.46 10.11
CA GLY A 104 -6.00 26.55 11.06
C GLY A 104 -7.16 25.64 10.68
N PHE A 105 -7.99 25.30 11.67
CA PHE A 105 -9.23 24.56 11.46
C PHE A 105 -10.12 25.21 10.38
N ALA A 106 -10.21 26.55 10.35
CA ALA A 106 -10.99 27.26 9.35
C ALA A 106 -10.57 26.92 7.90
N ASP A 107 -9.26 26.84 7.64
CA ASP A 107 -8.72 26.53 6.30
C ASP A 107 -9.04 25.08 5.91
N PHE A 108 -8.85 24.14 6.82
CA PHE A 108 -9.27 22.74 6.59
C PHE A 108 -10.78 22.66 6.34
N CYS A 109 -11.58 23.40 7.11
CA CYS A 109 -13.02 23.41 6.99
C CYS A 109 -13.49 24.03 5.66
N ALA A 110 -12.76 25.02 5.13
CA ALA A 110 -13.09 25.65 3.85
C ALA A 110 -13.05 24.65 2.69
N ASP A 111 -12.03 23.77 2.65
CA ASP A 111 -11.88 22.78 1.59
C ASP A 111 -12.58 21.45 1.89
N PHE A 112 -12.72 21.08 3.17
CA PHE A 112 -13.20 19.75 3.59
C PHE A 112 -14.37 19.82 4.59
N SER A 113 -15.25 20.80 4.43
CA SER A 113 -16.42 21.05 5.29
C SER A 113 -17.32 19.83 5.56
N PHE A 114 -17.39 18.88 4.63
CA PHE A 114 -18.13 17.61 4.70
C PHE A 114 -17.49 16.57 5.65
N LEU A 115 -16.23 16.78 6.06
CA LEU A 115 -15.55 16.06 7.12
C LEU A 115 -15.72 16.73 8.49
N CYS A 116 -16.36 17.89 8.57
CA CYS A 116 -16.61 18.59 9.82
C CYS A 116 -18.04 18.33 10.34
N ALA A 117 -18.26 18.45 11.65
CA ALA A 117 -19.57 18.33 12.27
C ALA A 117 -19.76 19.37 13.37
N LYS A 118 -21.02 19.71 13.64
CA LYS A 118 -21.41 20.51 14.80
C LYS A 118 -21.22 19.70 16.09
N GLY A 119 -20.77 20.37 17.16
CA GLY A 119 -20.69 19.80 18.50
C GLY A 119 -21.98 19.14 18.96
N GLY A 120 -21.87 18.00 19.64
CA GLY A 120 -23.01 17.23 20.14
C GLY A 120 -23.91 16.58 19.08
N SER A 121 -23.62 16.74 17.79
CA SER A 121 -24.38 16.10 16.71
C SER A 121 -24.19 14.57 16.72
N ARG A 122 -25.26 13.84 16.34
CA ARG A 122 -25.18 12.39 16.05
C ARG A 122 -24.15 12.04 14.97
N SER A 123 -23.71 12.99 14.14
CA SER A 123 -22.66 12.78 13.13
C SER A 123 -21.24 13.01 13.63
N ALA A 124 -21.04 13.72 14.75
CA ALA A 124 -19.72 14.10 15.27
C ALA A 124 -18.86 12.89 15.61
N MET A 125 -19.46 11.88 16.24
CA MET A 125 -18.79 10.63 16.64
C MET A 125 -19.02 9.45 15.66
N LYS A 126 -19.77 9.66 14.57
CA LYS A 126 -19.95 8.62 13.55
C LYS A 126 -18.66 8.44 12.76
N ARG A 127 -18.32 7.16 12.49
CA ARG A 127 -17.22 6.75 11.61
C ARG A 127 -17.13 7.66 10.37
N LEU A 128 -15.91 8.11 10.08
CA LEU A 128 -15.63 8.94 8.92
C LEU A 128 -16.09 8.23 7.64
N PRO A 129 -16.80 8.92 6.72
CA PRO A 129 -17.06 8.40 5.39
C PRO A 129 -15.73 8.20 4.67
N SER A 130 -15.62 7.16 3.86
CA SER A 130 -14.44 6.94 3.05
C SER A 130 -14.49 7.76 1.76
N TYR A 131 -13.36 8.35 1.40
CA TYR A 131 -13.15 9.08 0.15
C TYR A 131 -11.93 8.52 -0.58
N PRO A 132 -11.82 8.78 -1.91
CA PRO A 132 -10.59 8.54 -2.64
C PRO A 132 -9.48 9.51 -2.21
N SER A 133 -8.23 9.11 -2.43
CA SER A 133 -7.06 9.96 -2.18
C SER A 133 -7.08 11.16 -3.14
N CYS A 134 -6.88 12.36 -2.62
CA CYS A 134 -6.75 13.55 -3.44
C CYS A 134 -5.30 13.70 -3.91
N ILE A 135 -5.11 13.69 -5.23
CA ILE A 135 -3.80 13.81 -5.87
C ILE A 135 -3.53 15.27 -6.25
N LEU A 136 -4.48 15.90 -6.93
CA LEU A 136 -4.47 17.34 -7.22
C LEU A 136 -5.73 17.97 -6.63
N PRO A 137 -5.60 18.95 -5.71
CA PRO A 137 -6.72 19.63 -5.07
C PRO A 137 -7.79 20.08 -6.06
N LYS A 138 -9.06 19.84 -5.71
CA LYS A 138 -10.25 20.27 -6.46
C LYS A 138 -10.34 19.73 -7.89
N LEU A 139 -9.43 18.83 -8.29
CA LEU A 139 -9.35 18.33 -9.65
C LEU A 139 -9.23 16.80 -9.74
N LEU A 140 -8.24 16.18 -9.12
CA LEU A 140 -7.88 14.78 -9.42
C LEU A 140 -7.86 13.92 -8.17
N TYR A 141 -8.71 12.89 -8.16
CA TYR A 141 -8.84 11.93 -7.08
C TYR A 141 -8.56 10.50 -7.59
N LEU A 142 -7.83 9.72 -6.79
CA LEU A 142 -7.44 8.34 -7.08
C LEU A 142 -8.00 7.39 -6.01
N GLY A 143 -8.73 6.36 -6.43
CA GLY A 143 -9.31 5.40 -5.48
C GLY A 143 -9.58 4.02 -6.05
N ASP A 144 -10.47 3.31 -5.38
CA ASP A 144 -10.81 1.90 -5.61
C ASP A 144 -12.28 1.71 -6.00
N ILE A 145 -12.72 0.46 -6.08
CA ILE A 145 -14.10 0.14 -6.46
C ILE A 145 -15.12 0.47 -5.35
N GLU A 146 -14.71 0.51 -4.09
CA GLU A 146 -15.60 0.88 -2.98
C GLU A 146 -15.92 2.38 -3.02
N ASP A 147 -14.92 3.20 -3.37
CA ASP A 147 -15.12 4.64 -3.64
C ASP A 147 -16.09 4.85 -4.80
N ALA A 148 -15.98 4.05 -5.85
CA ALA A 148 -16.82 4.14 -7.03
C ALA A 148 -18.30 3.83 -6.72
N ALA A 149 -18.57 2.93 -5.77
CA ALA A 149 -19.93 2.68 -5.29
C ALA A 149 -20.53 3.89 -4.53
N ALA A 150 -19.70 4.83 -4.07
CA ALA A 150 -20.11 6.05 -3.39
C ALA A 150 -20.15 7.29 -4.31
N LEU A 151 -20.08 7.13 -5.62
CA LEU A 151 -20.04 8.21 -6.62
C LEU A 151 -21.08 9.33 -6.40
N PRO A 152 -22.36 9.07 -6.05
CA PRO A 152 -23.32 10.13 -5.77
C PRO A 152 -22.87 11.08 -4.64
N ARG A 153 -22.30 10.52 -3.56
CA ARG A 153 -21.73 11.31 -2.44
C ARG A 153 -20.48 12.06 -2.89
N LEU A 154 -19.61 11.41 -3.67
CA LEU A 154 -18.38 12.04 -4.17
C LEU A 154 -18.70 13.23 -5.08
N ARG A 155 -19.76 13.13 -5.90
CA ARG A 155 -20.24 14.21 -6.75
C ARG A 155 -20.71 15.44 -5.95
N GLU A 156 -21.35 15.22 -4.82
CA GLU A 156 -21.84 16.28 -3.93
C GLU A 156 -20.70 16.92 -3.14
N HIS A 157 -19.87 16.10 -2.50
CA HIS A 157 -18.86 16.58 -1.55
C HIS A 157 -17.56 17.06 -2.20
N LEU A 158 -17.14 16.43 -3.31
CA LEU A 158 -15.83 16.69 -3.94
C LEU A 158 -15.96 17.33 -5.33
N ASN A 159 -17.17 17.74 -5.73
CA ASN A 159 -17.46 18.26 -7.06
C ASN A 159 -17.04 17.30 -8.20
N ILE A 160 -17.07 15.99 -7.96
CA ILE A 160 -16.72 14.99 -8.98
C ILE A 160 -17.84 14.93 -10.04
N LYS A 161 -17.53 15.38 -11.25
CA LYS A 161 -18.43 15.32 -12.42
C LYS A 161 -17.94 14.38 -13.50
N HIS A 162 -16.70 13.92 -13.39
CA HIS A 162 -16.06 12.99 -14.30
C HIS A 162 -15.55 11.76 -13.55
N ALA A 163 -15.66 10.58 -14.17
CA ALA A 163 -15.08 9.36 -13.66
C ALA A 163 -14.37 8.58 -14.78
N VAL A 164 -13.19 8.04 -14.45
CA VAL A 164 -12.39 7.19 -15.33
C VAL A 164 -12.22 5.84 -14.64
N THR A 165 -12.81 4.79 -15.20
CA THR A 165 -12.69 3.42 -14.68
C THR A 165 -11.72 2.61 -15.51
N ALA A 166 -10.61 2.21 -14.90
CA ALA A 166 -9.61 1.32 -15.47
C ALA A 166 -9.84 -0.13 -15.01
N LEU A 167 -10.85 -0.79 -15.58
CA LEU A 167 -11.23 -2.17 -15.26
C LEU A 167 -11.63 -2.91 -16.52
N ALA A 168 -11.02 -4.07 -16.76
CA ALA A 168 -11.62 -5.09 -17.58
C ALA A 168 -12.80 -5.74 -16.85
N ASP A 169 -13.92 -5.88 -17.57
CA ASP A 169 -15.14 -6.54 -17.11
C ASP A 169 -15.74 -5.94 -15.81
N PRO A 170 -16.13 -4.65 -15.81
CA PRO A 170 -16.68 -3.99 -14.63
C PRO A 170 -18.02 -4.64 -14.20
N PRO A 171 -18.24 -4.83 -12.89
CA PRO A 171 -19.48 -5.43 -12.39
C PRO A 171 -20.70 -4.53 -12.66
N ASP A 172 -21.88 -5.13 -12.83
CA ASP A 172 -23.09 -4.37 -13.17
C ASP A 172 -23.52 -3.39 -12.06
N SER A 173 -23.20 -3.69 -10.80
CA SER A 173 -23.42 -2.76 -9.68
C SER A 173 -22.63 -1.46 -9.83
N LEU A 174 -21.41 -1.52 -10.37
CA LEU A 174 -20.61 -0.34 -10.67
C LEU A 174 -21.23 0.46 -11.81
N LYS A 175 -21.63 -0.21 -12.90
CA LYS A 175 -22.33 0.46 -14.03
C LYS A 175 -23.60 1.16 -13.57
N ALA A 176 -24.38 0.53 -12.69
CA ALA A 176 -25.57 1.12 -12.08
C ALA A 176 -25.23 2.36 -11.24
N SER A 177 -24.20 2.27 -10.39
CA SER A 177 -23.74 3.40 -9.55
C SER A 177 -23.28 4.60 -10.39
N VAL A 178 -22.55 4.34 -11.49
CA VAL A 178 -22.13 5.37 -12.46
C VAL A 178 -23.34 6.04 -13.11
N SER A 179 -24.32 5.25 -13.56
CA SER A 179 -25.55 5.73 -14.17
C SER A 179 -26.36 6.62 -13.21
N GLU A 180 -26.53 6.18 -11.97
CA GLU A 180 -27.23 6.91 -10.92
C GLU A 180 -26.53 8.25 -10.57
N ALA A 181 -25.20 8.25 -10.50
CA ALA A 181 -24.43 9.44 -10.17
C ALA A 181 -24.49 10.53 -11.24
N ARG A 182 -24.94 10.22 -12.47
CA ARG A 182 -25.04 11.14 -13.62
C ARG A 182 -23.73 11.90 -13.89
N VAL A 183 -22.60 11.22 -13.76
CA VAL A 183 -21.26 11.76 -14.04
C VAL A 183 -20.86 11.39 -15.47
N ARG A 184 -20.01 12.21 -16.10
CA ARG A 184 -19.39 11.87 -17.38
C ARG A 184 -18.40 10.75 -17.15
N HIS A 185 -18.47 9.68 -17.95
CA HIS A 185 -17.73 8.46 -17.68
C HIS A 185 -16.85 8.04 -18.86
N LEU A 186 -15.59 7.70 -18.56
CA LEU A 186 -14.67 7.04 -19.49
C LEU A 186 -14.38 5.62 -18.99
N TRP A 187 -14.60 4.63 -19.85
CA TRP A 187 -14.28 3.24 -19.58
C TRP A 187 -12.95 2.87 -20.26
N CYS A 188 -11.92 2.60 -19.46
CA CYS A 188 -10.64 2.09 -19.92
C CYS A 188 -10.61 0.57 -19.66
N ASN A 189 -10.90 -0.22 -20.68
CA ASN A 189 -10.95 -1.68 -20.59
C ASN A 189 -9.54 -2.27 -20.52
N VAL A 190 -8.98 -2.36 -19.31
CA VAL A 190 -7.60 -2.84 -19.10
C VAL A 190 -7.51 -3.82 -17.92
N ARG A 191 -6.85 -4.96 -18.16
CA ARG A 191 -6.53 -5.98 -17.14
C ARG A 191 -5.24 -5.60 -16.41
N ASP A 192 -5.12 -5.96 -15.14
CA ASP A 192 -3.94 -5.68 -14.33
C ASP A 192 -2.84 -6.74 -14.53
N VAL A 193 -2.34 -6.83 -15.74
CA VAL A 193 -1.30 -7.78 -16.13
C VAL A 193 -0.26 -7.06 -16.97
N GLU A 194 0.99 -7.49 -16.89
CA GLU A 194 2.11 -6.78 -17.52
C GLU A 194 2.03 -6.70 -19.05
N GLY A 195 1.37 -7.66 -19.69
CA GLY A 195 1.19 -7.69 -21.14
C GLY A 195 -0.02 -6.90 -21.66
N ALA A 196 -0.79 -6.24 -20.78
CA ALA A 196 -1.92 -5.42 -21.22
C ALA A 196 -1.42 -4.05 -21.72
N ASP A 197 -1.94 -3.61 -22.87
CA ASP A 197 -1.61 -2.29 -23.41
C ASP A 197 -2.39 -1.20 -22.68
N ILE A 198 -1.81 -0.65 -21.61
CA ILE A 198 -2.41 0.47 -20.89
C ILE A 198 -2.22 1.80 -21.61
N LYS A 199 -1.23 1.87 -22.52
CA LYS A 199 -0.82 3.11 -23.17
C LYS A 199 -1.88 3.61 -24.15
N GLU A 200 -2.65 2.70 -24.76
CA GLU A 200 -3.81 3.05 -25.60
C GLU A 200 -4.83 3.97 -24.86
N HIS A 201 -4.88 3.90 -23.53
CA HIS A 201 -5.80 4.68 -22.69
C HIS A 201 -5.23 6.02 -22.21
N PHE A 202 -3.95 6.33 -22.48
CA PHE A 202 -3.32 7.54 -21.96
C PHE A 202 -3.94 8.82 -22.54
N ASP A 203 -4.14 8.88 -23.86
CA ASP A 203 -4.70 10.09 -24.48
C ASP A 203 -6.17 10.32 -24.13
N ALA A 204 -6.97 9.25 -24.10
CA ALA A 204 -8.37 9.34 -23.72
C ALA A 204 -8.54 9.77 -22.25
N SER A 205 -7.74 9.19 -21.34
CA SER A 205 -7.79 9.54 -19.92
C SER A 205 -7.27 10.96 -19.67
N TYR A 206 -6.20 11.37 -20.37
CA TYR A 206 -5.71 12.75 -20.36
C TYR A 206 -6.80 13.75 -20.79
N ALA A 207 -7.45 13.50 -21.93
CA ALA A 207 -8.51 14.37 -22.43
C ALA A 207 -9.71 14.46 -21.47
N ALA A 208 -10.06 13.36 -20.79
CA ALA A 208 -11.12 13.36 -19.79
C ALA A 208 -10.78 14.22 -18.57
N ILE A 209 -9.53 14.17 -18.09
CA ILE A 209 -9.05 14.98 -16.96
C ILE A 209 -8.96 16.46 -17.35
N GLU A 210 -8.40 16.78 -18.52
CA GLU A 210 -8.31 18.15 -19.01
C GLU A 210 -9.68 18.79 -19.25
N LYS A 211 -10.66 18.01 -19.71
CA LYS A 211 -12.04 18.50 -19.88
C LYS A 211 -12.65 18.93 -18.54
N ALA A 212 -12.43 18.16 -17.48
CA ALA A 212 -12.90 18.53 -16.15
C ALA A 212 -12.15 19.75 -15.60
N ARG A 213 -10.82 19.78 -15.79
CA ARG A 213 -9.98 20.93 -15.42
C ARG A 213 -10.49 22.22 -16.06
N ALA A 214 -10.77 22.19 -17.37
CA ALA A 214 -11.29 23.34 -18.10
C ALA A 214 -12.69 23.78 -17.61
N ALA A 215 -13.48 22.87 -17.07
CA ALA A 215 -14.80 23.15 -16.52
C ALA A 215 -14.78 23.54 -15.03
N GLY A 216 -13.61 23.54 -14.36
CA GLY A 216 -13.53 23.75 -12.91
C GLY A 216 -14.17 22.61 -12.10
N GLU A 217 -14.15 21.39 -12.64
CA GLU A 217 -14.77 20.20 -12.05
C GLU A 217 -13.71 19.16 -11.68
N ALA A 218 -14.08 18.24 -10.78
CA ALA A 218 -13.20 17.15 -10.39
C ALA A 218 -13.43 15.84 -11.18
N VAL A 219 -12.36 15.07 -11.31
CA VAL A 219 -12.28 13.74 -11.89
C VAL A 219 -11.89 12.73 -10.83
N PHE A 220 -12.61 11.61 -10.84
CA PHE A 220 -12.28 10.43 -10.06
C PHE A 220 -11.75 9.32 -10.96
N VAL A 221 -10.49 8.93 -10.76
CA VAL A 221 -9.84 7.85 -11.50
C VAL A 221 -9.70 6.63 -10.59
N HIS A 222 -10.18 5.47 -11.02
CA HIS A 222 -10.16 4.27 -10.17
C HIS A 222 -10.03 2.97 -10.95
N CYS A 223 -9.60 1.93 -10.24
CA CYS A 223 -9.62 0.56 -10.72
C CYS A 223 -10.26 -0.34 -9.64
N SER A 224 -9.77 -1.57 -9.48
CA SER A 224 -10.24 -2.47 -8.42
C SER A 224 -9.73 -2.03 -7.04
N ARG A 225 -8.42 -1.79 -6.90
CA ARG A 225 -7.76 -1.47 -5.62
C ARG A 225 -7.16 -0.06 -5.56
N GLY A 226 -7.13 0.66 -6.68
CA GLY A 226 -6.42 1.94 -6.78
C GLY A 226 -4.90 1.81 -6.60
N VAL A 227 -4.30 0.70 -7.03
CA VAL A 227 -2.87 0.39 -6.82
C VAL A 227 -2.07 0.54 -8.11
N SER A 228 -2.51 -0.14 -9.18
CA SER A 228 -1.75 -0.27 -10.44
C SER A 228 -2.41 0.50 -11.58
N ARG A 229 -3.38 -0.10 -12.31
CA ARG A 229 -4.05 0.49 -13.50
C ARG A 229 -4.41 1.98 -13.39
N SER A 230 -5.22 2.35 -12.40
CA SER A 230 -5.67 3.75 -12.25
C SER A 230 -4.56 4.68 -11.81
N ALA A 231 -3.60 4.18 -11.01
CA ALA A 231 -2.42 4.96 -10.64
C ALA A 231 -1.55 5.22 -11.86
N SER A 232 -1.36 4.25 -12.75
CA SER A 232 -0.64 4.44 -14.02
C SER A 232 -1.26 5.52 -14.90
N LEU A 233 -2.59 5.57 -15.02
CA LEU A 233 -3.26 6.65 -15.77
C LEU A 233 -3.04 8.03 -15.13
N VAL A 234 -3.06 8.10 -13.79
CA VAL A 234 -2.78 9.35 -13.05
C VAL A 234 -1.32 9.78 -13.23
N ILE A 235 -0.37 8.85 -13.14
CA ILE A 235 1.06 9.12 -13.34
C ILE A 235 1.30 9.63 -14.78
N ALA A 236 0.74 8.96 -15.79
CA ALA A 236 0.83 9.41 -17.18
C ALA A 236 0.26 10.82 -17.39
N TYR A 237 -0.85 11.15 -16.73
CA TYR A 237 -1.42 12.50 -16.75
C TYR A 237 -0.44 13.54 -16.19
N LEU A 238 0.13 13.27 -15.00
CA LEU A 238 1.08 14.18 -14.34
C LEU A 238 2.34 14.38 -15.18
N MET A 239 2.89 13.31 -15.76
CA MET A 239 4.04 13.39 -16.66
C MET A 239 3.75 14.32 -17.85
N LYS A 240 2.61 14.13 -18.53
CA LYS A 240 2.25 14.91 -19.73
C LYS A 240 1.89 16.36 -19.40
N ARG A 241 1.16 16.62 -18.31
CA ARG A 241 0.66 17.96 -17.95
C ARG A 241 1.67 18.77 -17.16
N GLU A 242 2.20 18.19 -16.10
CA GLU A 242 3.08 18.86 -15.13
C GLU A 242 4.56 18.69 -15.49
N LYS A 243 4.86 18.02 -16.62
CA LYS A 243 6.21 17.78 -17.16
C LYS A 243 7.15 17.05 -16.19
N MET A 244 6.56 16.19 -15.36
CA MET A 244 7.29 15.35 -14.41
C MET A 244 7.91 14.13 -15.11
N SER A 245 9.04 13.65 -14.59
CA SER A 245 9.51 12.30 -14.88
C SER A 245 8.50 11.25 -14.36
N ALA A 246 8.64 10.00 -14.81
CA ALA A 246 7.80 8.93 -14.31
C ALA A 246 7.97 8.76 -12.80
N GLU A 247 9.21 8.88 -12.32
CA GLU A 247 9.61 8.77 -10.92
C GLU A 247 9.00 9.92 -10.08
N GLU A 248 9.17 11.17 -10.51
CA GLU A 248 8.61 12.34 -9.83
C GLU A 248 7.09 12.26 -9.72
N ALA A 249 6.43 11.89 -10.82
CA ALA A 249 4.99 11.71 -10.85
C ALA A 249 4.54 10.54 -9.93
N ARG A 250 5.28 9.43 -9.91
CA ARG A 250 5.00 8.30 -9.02
C ARG A 250 5.17 8.70 -7.56
N ASP A 251 6.24 9.41 -7.22
CA ASP A 251 6.57 9.77 -5.85
C ASP A 251 5.57 10.79 -5.29
N LEU A 252 5.10 11.73 -6.12
CA LEU A 252 3.97 12.58 -5.78
C LEU A 252 2.72 11.75 -5.48
N VAL A 253 2.38 10.79 -6.34
CA VAL A 253 1.19 9.94 -6.13
C VAL A 253 1.35 9.06 -4.88
N LEU A 254 2.54 8.50 -4.64
CA LEU A 254 2.87 7.71 -3.45
C LEU A 254 2.71 8.52 -2.17
N SER A 255 3.17 9.78 -2.17
CA SER A 255 3.02 10.68 -1.01
C SER A 255 1.55 10.95 -0.64
N ARG A 256 0.62 10.81 -1.60
CA ARG A 256 -0.83 10.99 -1.40
C ARG A 256 -1.59 9.67 -1.26
N ARG A 257 -1.00 8.56 -1.72
CA ARG A 257 -1.54 7.19 -1.65
C ARG A 257 -0.41 6.15 -1.59
N ALA A 258 -0.01 5.80 -0.38
CA ALA A 258 1.16 4.95 -0.09
C ALA A 258 1.11 3.51 -0.65
N ILE A 259 -0.05 3.03 -1.10
CA ILE A 259 -0.19 1.69 -1.68
C ILE A 259 0.01 1.64 -3.20
N VAL A 260 0.29 2.78 -3.84
CA VAL A 260 0.46 2.84 -5.28
C VAL A 260 1.66 2.01 -5.70
N LEU A 261 1.43 1.11 -6.66
CA LEU A 261 2.43 0.22 -7.21
C LEU A 261 1.92 -0.25 -8.57
N PRO A 262 2.17 0.51 -9.65
CA PRO A 262 2.00 0.01 -11.02
C PRO A 262 2.66 -1.36 -11.18
N ASN A 263 2.01 -2.26 -11.92
CA ASN A 263 2.70 -3.50 -12.32
C ASN A 263 3.87 -3.17 -13.25
N ASP A 264 4.81 -4.11 -13.39
CA ASP A 264 6.07 -3.88 -14.08
C ASP A 264 5.88 -3.53 -15.57
N GLY A 265 4.87 -4.12 -16.22
CA GLY A 265 4.51 -3.79 -17.61
C GLY A 265 4.01 -2.36 -17.77
N PHE A 266 3.15 -1.89 -16.86
CA PHE A 266 2.67 -0.51 -16.89
C PHE A 266 3.76 0.48 -16.53
N TRP A 267 4.65 0.12 -15.60
CA TRP A 267 5.79 0.96 -15.28
C TRP A 267 6.73 1.11 -16.48
N ARG A 268 7.04 0.01 -17.20
CA ARG A 268 7.77 0.07 -18.47
C ARG A 268 7.07 0.98 -19.49
N CYS A 269 5.75 0.86 -19.65
CA CYS A 269 4.98 1.75 -20.52
C CYS A 269 5.09 3.23 -20.12
N LEU A 270 5.14 3.54 -18.82
CA LEU A 270 5.32 4.92 -18.32
C LEU A 270 6.73 5.44 -18.60
N LEU A 271 7.78 4.63 -18.38
CA LEU A 271 9.15 5.01 -18.72
C LEU A 271 9.32 5.29 -20.22
N GLU A 272 8.76 4.43 -21.07
CA GLU A 272 8.76 4.64 -22.52
C GLU A 272 7.98 5.89 -22.92
N PHE A 273 6.82 6.11 -22.33
CA PHE A 273 6.03 7.31 -22.54
C PHE A 273 6.78 8.58 -22.12
N GLY A 274 7.56 8.53 -21.03
CA GLY A 274 8.43 9.64 -20.62
C GLY A 274 9.49 9.99 -21.67
N LYS A 275 10.12 8.98 -22.28
CA LYS A 275 11.07 9.17 -23.40
C LYS A 275 10.41 9.83 -24.61
N GLU A 276 9.19 9.40 -24.94
CA GLU A 276 8.40 9.98 -26.04
C GLU A 276 8.06 11.45 -25.79
N LEU A 277 7.64 11.80 -24.57
CA LEU A 277 7.37 13.18 -24.17
C LEU A 277 8.61 14.08 -24.24
N ALA A 278 9.79 13.53 -23.95
CA ALA A 278 11.07 14.24 -24.04
C ALA A 278 11.58 14.43 -25.48
N GLY A 279 10.90 13.85 -26.48
CA GLY A 279 11.33 13.90 -27.88
C GLY A 279 12.50 12.95 -28.21
N THR A 280 12.88 12.07 -27.28
CA THR A 280 13.98 11.13 -27.44
C THR A 280 13.44 9.80 -27.95
N ARG A 281 13.51 9.57 -29.27
CA ARG A 281 13.25 8.24 -29.84
C ARG A 281 14.25 7.23 -29.28
N SER A 282 13.73 6.07 -28.85
CA SER A 282 14.41 4.86 -28.36
C SER A 282 15.94 4.88 -28.51
N GLY A 283 16.61 5.18 -27.39
CA GLY A 283 18.05 5.03 -27.21
C GLY A 283 18.30 4.39 -25.84
N VAL A 284 19.26 3.48 -25.81
CA VAL A 284 19.71 2.62 -24.70
C VAL A 284 19.53 3.23 -23.30
N TYR A 285 18.88 2.47 -22.41
CA TYR A 285 18.77 2.79 -20.99
C TYR A 285 20.15 2.68 -20.33
N VAL A 286 20.60 3.77 -19.71
CA VAL A 286 21.72 3.81 -18.77
C VAL A 286 21.12 4.25 -17.42
N PRO A 287 21.18 3.44 -16.35
CA PRO A 287 20.59 3.83 -15.08
C PRO A 287 21.32 5.05 -14.52
N ALA A 288 20.55 6.08 -14.15
CA ALA A 288 21.05 7.20 -13.35
C ALA A 288 21.16 6.75 -11.89
N LYS A 289 22.25 7.17 -11.23
CA LYS A 289 22.53 6.96 -9.80
C LYS A 289 21.35 7.46 -8.95
N THR A 290 20.59 6.55 -8.35
CA THR A 290 19.56 6.86 -7.36
C THR A 290 20.19 7.14 -6.00
N GLN A 291 19.77 8.24 -5.36
CA GLN A 291 20.05 8.52 -3.94
C GLN A 291 19.37 7.45 -3.06
N ARG A 292 20.12 6.94 -2.10
CA ARG A 292 19.75 5.85 -1.18
C ARG A 292 18.83 6.40 -0.08
N VAL A 293 17.74 5.70 0.21
CA VAL A 293 16.82 6.00 1.34
C VAL A 293 17.15 5.03 2.48
N GLU A 294 17.27 5.54 3.71
CA GLU A 294 17.98 4.89 4.83
C GLU A 294 17.25 3.77 5.59
N ASP A 295 16.06 3.33 5.19
CA ASP A 295 15.22 2.48 6.06
C ASP A 295 14.95 1.03 5.59
N MET A 296 15.77 0.43 4.70
CA MET A 296 15.64 -0.99 4.32
C MET A 296 16.96 -1.77 4.44
N ALA A 297 17.01 -2.68 5.42
CA ALA A 297 18.22 -3.35 5.95
C ALA A 297 19.09 -4.19 4.98
N PHE A 298 18.78 -4.27 3.68
CA PHE A 298 19.59 -5.00 2.69
C PHE A 298 19.91 -4.18 1.42
N GLU A 299 19.59 -2.89 1.38
CA GLU A 299 20.06 -1.98 0.30
C GLU A 299 21.45 -1.38 0.60
N LEU A 300 21.98 -1.65 1.79
CA LEU A 300 23.37 -1.38 2.15
C LEU A 300 24.18 -2.69 2.12
N PRO A 301 25.44 -2.66 1.65
CA PRO A 301 26.33 -3.81 1.75
C PRO A 301 26.41 -4.30 3.21
N PRO A 302 26.35 -5.62 3.46
CA PRO A 302 26.56 -6.11 4.82
C PRO A 302 27.95 -5.73 5.31
N GLU A 303 28.17 -5.64 6.63
CA GLU A 303 29.44 -5.19 7.21
C GLU A 303 30.68 -6.00 6.76
N TRP A 304 30.48 -7.24 6.32
CA TRP A 304 31.53 -8.11 5.81
C TRP A 304 31.76 -7.99 4.29
N ALA A 305 30.93 -7.21 3.59
CA ALA A 305 31.17 -6.89 2.19
C ALA A 305 32.47 -6.08 2.07
N ALA A 306 33.23 -6.35 1.01
CA ALA A 306 34.46 -5.63 0.74
C ALA A 306 34.56 -5.31 -0.75
N GLU A 307 35.42 -4.34 -1.09
CA GLU A 307 35.72 -4.02 -2.47
C GLU A 307 36.15 -5.29 -3.24
N PRO A 308 35.61 -5.52 -4.45
CA PRO A 308 35.94 -6.72 -5.23
C PRO A 308 37.43 -6.80 -5.54
N THR A 309 38.13 -7.77 -4.94
CA THR A 309 39.51 -8.09 -5.35
C THR A 309 39.56 -8.85 -6.68
N ASN A 310 38.42 -9.39 -7.10
CA ASN A 310 38.25 -10.14 -8.33
C ASN A 310 37.49 -9.30 -9.37
N THR A 311 38.15 -8.25 -9.85
CA THR A 311 37.62 -7.29 -10.83
C THR A 311 37.37 -7.89 -12.22
N GLY A 312 37.64 -9.18 -12.43
CA GLY A 312 37.29 -9.92 -13.65
C GLY A 312 35.96 -10.68 -13.58
N ALA A 313 35.27 -10.65 -12.43
CA ALA A 313 34.08 -11.45 -12.20
C ALA A 313 32.93 -11.07 -13.15
N THR A 314 32.29 -12.09 -13.72
CA THR A 314 31.15 -11.96 -14.63
C THR A 314 30.03 -12.94 -14.28
N LEU A 315 28.80 -12.59 -14.62
CA LEU A 315 27.65 -13.49 -14.57
C LEU A 315 27.05 -13.65 -15.96
N ALA A 316 27.21 -14.84 -16.54
CA ALA A 316 26.55 -15.23 -17.78
C ALA A 316 25.14 -15.75 -17.50
N VAL A 317 24.14 -15.14 -18.11
CA VAL A 317 22.73 -15.56 -18.04
C VAL A 317 22.47 -16.55 -19.15
N GLU A 318 22.18 -17.79 -18.78
CA GLU A 318 21.96 -18.90 -19.69
C GLU A 318 20.49 -19.34 -19.66
N ARG A 319 19.95 -19.72 -20.82
CA ARG A 319 18.65 -20.36 -20.95
C ARG A 319 18.70 -21.37 -22.08
N ASP A 320 18.20 -22.58 -21.86
CA ASP A 320 18.12 -23.62 -22.87
C ASP A 320 19.49 -23.95 -23.54
N GLY A 321 20.60 -23.74 -22.81
CA GLY A 321 21.96 -23.97 -23.28
C GLY A 321 22.61 -22.79 -24.03
N GLU A 322 21.88 -21.70 -24.25
CA GLU A 322 22.38 -20.48 -24.89
C GLU A 322 22.65 -19.37 -23.86
N THR A 323 23.76 -18.66 -24.01
CA THR A 323 24.06 -17.46 -23.23
C THR A 323 23.29 -16.28 -23.83
N LEU A 324 22.36 -15.73 -23.06
CA LEU A 324 21.55 -14.58 -23.45
C LEU A 324 22.34 -13.27 -23.27
N GLU A 325 23.03 -13.14 -22.15
CA GLU A 325 23.72 -11.91 -21.76
C GLU A 325 24.80 -12.22 -20.72
N THR A 326 25.86 -11.42 -20.66
CA THR A 326 26.92 -11.54 -19.65
C THR A 326 27.14 -10.19 -18.98
N PHE A 327 27.02 -10.17 -17.66
CA PHE A 327 27.14 -8.95 -16.85
C PHE A 327 28.47 -8.92 -16.10
N HIS A 328 29.04 -7.73 -15.96
CA HIS A 328 30.20 -7.53 -15.10
C HIS A 328 29.75 -7.40 -13.64
N VAL A 329 30.39 -8.16 -12.74
CA VAL A 329 30.10 -8.14 -11.30
C VAL A 329 31.36 -7.89 -10.47
N GLY A 330 32.36 -7.21 -11.02
CA GLY A 330 33.62 -6.87 -10.36
C GLY A 330 33.74 -5.42 -9.90
N ASP A 331 32.68 -4.61 -10.01
CA ASP A 331 32.72 -3.15 -9.77
C ASP A 331 32.17 -2.74 -8.40
N HIS A 332 31.33 -3.57 -7.78
CA HIS A 332 30.60 -3.23 -6.56
C HIS A 332 30.71 -4.33 -5.51
N GLU A 333 30.72 -3.95 -4.24
CA GLU A 333 30.83 -4.85 -3.08
C GLU A 333 29.67 -5.84 -3.02
N MET A 334 28.50 -5.46 -3.53
CA MET A 334 27.33 -6.33 -3.63
C MET A 334 26.47 -6.03 -4.85
N TYR A 335 25.64 -7.01 -5.23
CA TYR A 335 24.64 -6.92 -6.28
C TYR A 335 23.36 -7.64 -5.86
N MET A 336 22.24 -6.93 -5.88
CA MET A 336 20.92 -7.41 -5.52
C MET A 336 20.22 -8.09 -6.69
N PHE A 337 19.63 -9.26 -6.44
CA PHE A 337 18.80 -10.01 -7.39
C PHE A 337 17.35 -9.97 -6.91
N GLY A 338 16.43 -9.63 -7.79
CA GLY A 338 15.03 -9.61 -7.42
C GLY A 338 14.11 -9.14 -8.53
N ARG A 339 12.81 -9.35 -8.35
CA ARG A 339 11.80 -8.88 -9.30
C ARG A 339 11.64 -7.36 -9.27
N SER A 340 12.03 -6.70 -8.17
CA SER A 340 12.00 -5.24 -8.03
C SER A 340 12.98 -4.59 -8.99
N LEU A 341 12.58 -3.43 -9.53
CA LEU A 341 13.46 -2.58 -10.34
C LEU A 341 14.52 -1.84 -9.51
N THR A 342 14.45 -1.93 -8.18
CA THR A 342 15.52 -1.45 -7.28
C THR A 342 16.68 -2.44 -7.17
N CYS A 343 16.60 -3.62 -7.80
CA CYS A 343 17.66 -4.63 -7.79
C CYS A 343 18.62 -4.44 -8.97
N ASP A 344 19.92 -4.66 -8.75
CA ASP A 344 20.94 -4.61 -9.80
C ASP A 344 20.67 -5.64 -10.91
N PHE A 345 20.17 -6.82 -10.53
CA PHE A 345 19.78 -7.90 -11.42
C PHE A 345 18.28 -8.17 -11.34
N GLN A 346 17.55 -7.69 -12.34
CA GLN A 346 16.12 -7.91 -12.42
C GLN A 346 15.80 -9.36 -12.80
N LEU A 347 15.06 -10.04 -11.93
CA LEU A 347 14.57 -11.39 -12.15
C LEU A 347 13.15 -11.35 -12.74
N ASP A 348 13.07 -11.57 -14.05
CA ASP A 348 11.82 -11.63 -14.82
C ASP A 348 11.12 -12.99 -14.66
N HIS A 349 10.66 -13.29 -13.44
CA HIS A 349 9.88 -14.49 -13.18
C HIS A 349 8.90 -14.31 -11.99
N PRO A 350 7.64 -14.75 -12.07
CA PRO A 350 6.64 -14.53 -11.02
C PRO A 350 6.96 -15.23 -9.70
N SER A 351 7.76 -16.30 -9.72
CA SER A 351 8.23 -16.96 -8.50
C SER A 351 9.36 -16.19 -7.80
N ALA A 352 9.96 -15.20 -8.45
CA ALA A 352 11.02 -14.41 -7.84
C ALA A 352 10.44 -13.37 -6.87
N SER A 353 10.99 -13.30 -5.66
CA SER A 353 10.70 -12.23 -4.70
C SER A 353 11.18 -10.87 -5.19
N ARG A 354 10.60 -9.78 -4.68
CA ARG A 354 10.97 -8.39 -5.02
C ARG A 354 12.44 -8.11 -4.75
N GLN A 355 12.93 -8.47 -3.57
CA GLN A 355 14.35 -8.69 -3.26
C GLN A 355 14.47 -10.19 -2.98
N HIS A 356 15.27 -10.91 -3.75
CA HIS A 356 15.31 -12.36 -3.77
C HIS A 356 16.59 -12.91 -3.15
N ALA A 357 17.72 -12.40 -3.61
CA ALA A 357 19.03 -12.82 -3.17
C ALA A 357 20.02 -11.67 -3.38
N VAL A 358 21.21 -11.79 -2.80
CA VAL A 358 22.29 -10.84 -3.01
C VAL A 358 23.60 -11.59 -3.26
N LEU A 359 24.36 -11.12 -4.24
CA LEU A 359 25.75 -11.50 -4.45
C LEU A 359 26.64 -10.50 -3.71
N VAL A 360 27.60 -10.97 -2.93
CA VAL A 360 28.46 -10.12 -2.10
C VAL A 360 29.92 -10.57 -2.23
N HIS A 361 30.82 -9.60 -2.39
CA HIS A 361 32.27 -9.81 -2.37
C HIS A 361 32.80 -9.70 -0.95
N HIS A 362 33.81 -10.51 -0.61
CA HIS A 362 34.40 -10.53 0.72
C HIS A 362 35.92 -10.30 0.64
N GLN A 363 36.50 -9.77 1.71
CA GLN A 363 37.93 -9.43 1.80
C GLN A 363 38.89 -10.63 1.59
N ASN A 364 38.42 -11.87 1.76
CA ASN A 364 39.18 -13.09 1.44
C ASN A 364 39.23 -13.41 -0.07
N GLY A 365 38.66 -12.55 -0.92
CA GLY A 365 38.55 -12.74 -2.36
C GLY A 365 37.45 -13.69 -2.82
N GLY A 366 36.58 -14.13 -1.91
CA GLY A 366 35.42 -14.95 -2.22
C GLY A 366 34.21 -14.13 -2.68
N VAL A 367 33.44 -14.72 -3.60
CA VAL A 367 32.11 -14.24 -4.00
C VAL A 367 31.06 -15.13 -3.36
N TYR A 368 30.08 -14.55 -2.68
CA TYR A 368 29.05 -15.27 -1.94
C TYR A 368 27.65 -14.92 -2.44
N MET A 369 26.76 -15.91 -2.46
CA MET A 369 25.34 -15.75 -2.74
C MET A 369 24.55 -15.97 -1.45
N VAL A 370 23.64 -15.05 -1.14
CA VAL A 370 22.79 -15.11 0.05
C VAL A 370 21.33 -15.02 -0.37
N ASP A 371 20.50 -16.00 0.00
CA ASP A 371 19.06 -15.94 -0.20
C ASP A 371 18.40 -15.04 0.86
N LEU A 372 17.63 -14.04 0.43
CA LEU A 372 16.99 -13.05 1.31
C LEU A 372 15.61 -13.53 1.79
N LYS A 373 15.52 -14.81 2.18
CA LYS A 373 14.26 -15.48 2.56
C LYS A 373 13.22 -15.39 1.44
N SER A 374 13.65 -15.72 0.23
CA SER A 374 12.80 -15.64 -0.95
C SER A 374 11.66 -16.67 -0.89
N SER A 375 10.50 -16.38 -1.50
CA SER A 375 9.32 -17.25 -1.38
C SER A 375 9.53 -18.62 -2.02
N HIS A 376 10.34 -18.70 -3.08
CA HIS A 376 10.60 -19.94 -3.83
C HIS A 376 12.05 -20.43 -3.72
N GLY A 377 12.91 -19.69 -3.03
CA GLY A 377 14.30 -20.07 -2.79
C GLY A 377 15.25 -19.78 -3.94
N THR A 378 16.51 -19.57 -3.57
CA THR A 378 17.67 -19.57 -4.46
C THR A 378 18.35 -20.94 -4.43
N SER A 379 18.85 -21.42 -5.56
CA SER A 379 19.66 -22.64 -5.64
C SER A 379 20.98 -22.39 -6.33
N VAL A 380 22.04 -23.05 -5.86
CA VAL A 380 23.38 -23.03 -6.48
C VAL A 380 23.73 -24.46 -6.87
N ASN A 381 24.04 -24.68 -8.15
CA ASN A 381 24.30 -26.01 -8.72
C ASN A 381 23.20 -27.03 -8.40
N GLY A 382 21.94 -26.58 -8.40
CA GLY A 382 20.76 -27.41 -8.09
C GLY A 382 20.52 -27.67 -6.59
N LYS A 383 21.41 -27.24 -5.69
CA LYS A 383 21.19 -27.31 -4.23
C LYS A 383 20.56 -26.02 -3.74
N ARG A 384 19.39 -26.11 -3.10
CA ARG A 384 18.71 -24.96 -2.50
C ARG A 384 19.51 -24.42 -1.32
N LEU A 385 19.68 -23.10 -1.26
CA LEU A 385 20.36 -22.40 -0.17
C LEU A 385 19.47 -22.33 1.08
N VAL A 386 20.11 -22.26 2.24
CA VAL A 386 19.44 -21.87 3.48
C VAL A 386 19.34 -20.34 3.50
N ALA A 387 18.17 -19.82 3.84
CA ALA A 387 17.94 -18.38 3.87
C ALA A 387 18.91 -17.70 4.85
N HIS A 388 19.48 -16.58 4.43
CA HIS A 388 20.49 -15.78 5.16
C HIS A 388 21.85 -16.45 5.42
N GLU A 389 22.07 -17.70 5.02
CA GLU A 389 23.40 -18.30 5.10
C GLU A 389 24.22 -18.02 3.83
N PRO A 390 25.40 -17.36 3.93
CA PRO A 390 26.24 -17.08 2.77
C PRO A 390 26.79 -18.36 2.13
N CYS A 391 26.53 -18.55 0.84
CA CYS A 391 27.05 -19.66 0.05
C CYS A 391 28.14 -19.18 -0.89
N ARG A 392 29.37 -19.68 -0.73
CA ARG A 392 30.50 -19.33 -1.60
C ARG A 392 30.26 -19.86 -3.02
N LEU A 393 30.29 -18.96 -4.01
CA LEU A 393 30.26 -19.30 -5.42
C LEU A 393 31.68 -19.59 -5.93
N ARG A 394 31.84 -20.70 -6.66
CA ARG A 394 33.09 -21.07 -7.37
C ARG A 394 32.95 -20.77 -8.86
N GLU A 395 34.07 -20.65 -9.57
CA GLU A 395 34.08 -20.51 -11.04
C GLU A 395 33.19 -21.59 -11.69
N GLY A 396 32.29 -21.17 -12.57
CA GLY A 396 31.33 -22.02 -13.25
C GLY A 396 30.07 -22.37 -12.45
N ALA A 397 29.93 -21.91 -11.20
CA ALA A 397 28.73 -22.15 -10.39
C ALA A 397 27.50 -21.53 -11.05
N ALA A 398 26.43 -22.32 -11.17
CA ALA A 398 25.16 -21.92 -11.75
C ALA A 398 24.14 -21.61 -10.65
N VAL A 399 23.64 -20.38 -10.62
CA VAL A 399 22.62 -19.91 -9.68
C VAL A 399 21.26 -19.87 -10.37
N THR A 400 20.21 -20.35 -9.69
CA THR A 400 18.82 -20.24 -10.14
C THR A 400 17.95 -19.62 -9.06
N PHE A 401 16.93 -18.88 -9.50
CA PHE A 401 16.04 -18.13 -8.61
C PHE A 401 14.59 -18.57 -8.79
N GLY A 402 13.99 -19.08 -7.71
CA GLY A 402 12.67 -19.68 -7.72
C GLY A 402 12.51 -20.76 -8.80
N ALA A 403 11.42 -20.69 -9.56
CA ALA A 403 11.08 -21.61 -10.65
C ALA A 403 11.50 -21.09 -12.04
N SER A 404 12.41 -20.11 -12.12
CA SER A 404 12.93 -19.62 -13.41
C SER A 404 13.80 -20.70 -14.09
N ALA A 405 13.66 -20.83 -15.41
CA ALA A 405 14.52 -21.68 -16.23
C ALA A 405 15.89 -21.03 -16.54
N ARG A 406 16.07 -19.74 -16.24
CA ARG A 406 17.34 -19.03 -16.43
C ARG A 406 18.34 -19.44 -15.36
N GLN A 407 19.59 -19.65 -15.77
CA GLN A 407 20.73 -19.90 -14.88
C GLN A 407 21.71 -18.74 -14.97
N TYR A 408 22.30 -18.34 -13.84
CA TYR A 408 23.31 -17.30 -13.76
C TYR A 408 24.64 -17.96 -13.42
N ARG A 409 25.55 -18.04 -14.39
CA ARG A 409 26.83 -18.74 -14.24
C ARG A 409 27.93 -17.74 -13.91
N LEU A 410 28.59 -17.95 -12.77
CA LEU A 410 29.76 -17.16 -12.39
C LEU A 410 30.96 -17.53 -13.27
N GLY A 411 31.61 -16.52 -13.84
CA GLY A 411 32.82 -16.67 -14.64
C GLY A 411 33.85 -15.58 -14.36
N GLY A 412 35.08 -15.77 -14.82
CA GLY A 412 36.13 -14.76 -14.71
C GLY A 412 36.62 -14.54 -13.28
N CYS A 413 36.32 -15.45 -12.35
CA CYS A 413 36.94 -15.42 -11.03
C CYS A 413 38.32 -16.08 -11.04
N ASN A 414 39.29 -15.36 -10.47
CA ASN A 414 40.69 -15.75 -10.49
C ASN A 414 40.85 -17.23 -10.08
N ARG A 415 41.47 -18.03 -10.95
CA ARG A 415 41.87 -19.42 -10.66
C ARG A 415 42.98 -19.39 -9.60
N GLY A 416 42.59 -19.20 -8.34
CA GLY A 416 43.45 -19.45 -7.20
C GLY A 416 43.80 -20.94 -7.13
N GLY A 417 44.89 -21.30 -7.81
CA GLY A 417 45.83 -22.34 -7.38
C GLY A 417 45.28 -23.74 -7.12
N ALA A 418 45.14 -24.53 -8.19
CA ALA A 418 45.55 -25.92 -8.10
C ALA A 418 47.08 -25.97 -7.91
N ARG A 419 47.58 -25.75 -6.68
CA ARG A 419 48.84 -26.23 -6.09
C ARG A 419 49.15 -25.50 -4.77
N GLY A 420 48.98 -26.22 -3.64
CA GLY A 420 49.92 -26.18 -2.52
C GLY A 420 49.48 -25.50 -1.21
N SER A 421 48.74 -26.19 -0.33
CA SER A 421 49.27 -26.83 0.89
C SER A 421 48.10 -27.29 1.77
N ALA A 422 48.29 -28.36 2.54
CA ALA A 422 47.28 -28.92 3.44
C ALA A 422 46.85 -27.96 4.59
N SER A 423 47.38 -26.74 4.64
CA SER A 423 47.04 -25.72 5.65
C SER A 423 45.86 -24.83 5.23
N GLU A 424 45.52 -24.72 3.93
CA GLU A 424 44.42 -23.86 3.46
C GLU A 424 43.05 -24.54 3.50
N ALA A 425 43.01 -25.87 3.50
CA ALA A 425 41.78 -26.67 3.59
C ALA A 425 41.07 -26.55 4.95
N LEU A 426 41.72 -25.96 5.96
CA LEU A 426 41.14 -25.75 7.30
C LEU A 426 40.48 -24.37 7.47
N LEU A 427 40.62 -23.46 6.50
CA LEU A 427 39.93 -22.17 6.47
C LEU A 427 38.70 -22.16 5.54
N GLU A 428 38.44 -23.26 4.82
CA GLU A 428 37.38 -23.33 3.79
C GLU A 428 35.94 -23.52 4.31
N GLU A 429 35.74 -23.84 5.60
CA GLU A 429 34.44 -24.29 6.14
C GLU A 429 33.72 -23.28 7.06
N ALA A 430 34.20 -22.03 7.18
CA ALA A 430 33.49 -20.98 7.91
C ALA A 430 33.17 -19.80 6.98
N GLY A 431 31.95 -19.78 6.44
CA GLY A 431 31.40 -18.57 5.82
C GLY A 431 31.31 -17.43 6.85
N PRO A 432 31.26 -16.16 6.43
CA PRO A 432 31.08 -15.05 7.36
C PRO A 432 29.80 -15.27 8.16
N GLN A 433 29.93 -15.34 9.48
CA GLN A 433 28.77 -15.39 10.38
C GLN A 433 28.14 -14.00 10.41
N LEU A 434 26.87 -13.90 10.04
CA LEU A 434 26.11 -12.66 10.19
C LEU A 434 26.05 -12.29 11.68
N PRO A 435 26.10 -11.00 12.06
CA PRO A 435 25.83 -10.57 13.44
C PRO A 435 24.35 -10.73 13.86
N PHE A 436 23.59 -11.63 13.23
CA PHE A 436 22.16 -11.86 13.48
C PHE A 436 21.88 -13.35 13.73
N ALA A 437 22.60 -13.95 14.67
CA ALA A 437 22.29 -15.28 15.21
C ALA A 437 22.28 -15.32 16.75
N ALA A 438 22.18 -14.17 17.42
CA ALA A 438 21.98 -14.11 18.87
C ALA A 438 20.81 -13.16 19.22
N GLY A 439 19.69 -13.76 19.63
CA GLY A 439 18.76 -13.13 20.58
C GLY A 439 17.73 -12.14 20.04
N LEU A 440 16.74 -12.64 19.29
CA LEU A 440 15.34 -12.27 19.54
C LEU A 440 14.51 -13.56 19.48
N GLU A 441 14.74 -14.42 20.47
CA GLU A 441 13.64 -15.23 21.00
C GLU A 441 12.62 -14.23 21.56
N MET A 442 11.46 -14.15 20.93
CA MET A 442 10.31 -13.52 21.59
C MET A 442 9.84 -14.49 22.66
N ASP A 443 10.22 -14.24 23.90
CA ASP A 443 9.57 -14.80 25.07
C ASP A 443 8.05 -14.51 25.00
N GLU A 444 7.25 -15.57 25.08
CA GLU A 444 5.84 -15.46 25.44
C GLU A 444 5.74 -14.84 26.85
N PRO A 445 4.99 -13.74 27.05
CA PRO A 445 4.64 -13.35 28.40
C PRO A 445 3.50 -14.25 28.89
N ALA A 446 3.88 -15.21 29.74
CA ALA A 446 2.98 -15.93 30.61
C ALA A 446 2.26 -14.94 31.55
N LEU A 447 0.95 -14.76 31.33
CA LEU A 447 0.02 -14.46 32.42
C LEU A 447 -0.71 -15.75 32.78
N LEU A 448 -0.36 -16.23 33.98
CA LEU A 448 -1.07 -17.22 34.78
C LEU A 448 -2.56 -16.82 34.89
N GLU A 449 -3.48 -17.78 34.79
CA GLU A 449 -3.98 -18.45 35.99
C GLU A 449 -5.06 -19.51 35.67
N GLU A 450 -4.97 -20.59 36.45
CA GLU A 450 -6.08 -21.40 36.95
C GLU A 450 -7.05 -22.07 35.96
N ALA A 451 -6.86 -23.38 35.78
CA ALA A 451 -7.77 -24.41 36.28
C ALA A 451 -7.46 -25.75 35.62
N GLY A 452 -6.74 -26.61 36.34
CA GLY A 452 -6.80 -28.04 36.06
C GLY A 452 -8.19 -28.57 36.38
N SER A 453 -8.82 -29.29 35.44
CA SER A 453 -9.28 -30.67 35.63
C SER A 453 -10.33 -31.09 34.59
N LYS A 454 -9.90 -32.00 33.70
CA LYS A 454 -10.63 -33.15 33.13
C LYS A 454 -12.15 -33.02 32.90
N ARG A 455 -12.55 -33.14 31.63
CA ARG A 455 -13.62 -34.07 31.18
C ARG A 455 -13.60 -34.29 29.66
N LYS A 456 -13.29 -35.52 29.24
CA LYS A 456 -13.49 -36.02 27.87
C LYS A 456 -14.97 -35.91 27.48
N MET A 457 -15.27 -35.42 26.29
CA MET A 457 -16.65 -35.40 25.76
C MET A 457 -16.85 -36.42 24.63
N HIS A 458 -17.93 -37.20 24.76
CA HIS A 458 -18.31 -38.42 24.03
C HIS A 458 -18.54 -38.24 22.50
N PRO A 459 -18.34 -39.28 21.65
CA PRO A 459 -18.40 -39.21 20.17
C PRO A 459 -19.75 -38.94 19.50
N LYS A 460 -20.81 -38.52 20.22
CA LYS A 460 -22.14 -38.29 19.62
C LYS A 460 -22.42 -36.82 19.26
N LYS A 461 -21.52 -35.87 19.54
CA LYS A 461 -21.67 -34.45 19.12
C LYS A 461 -21.03 -34.11 17.77
N LEU A 462 -20.27 -35.02 17.16
CA LEU A 462 -19.66 -34.81 15.84
C LEU A 462 -20.67 -34.94 14.67
N ALA A 463 -21.82 -35.59 14.90
CA ALA A 463 -22.82 -35.84 13.85
C ALA A 463 -23.81 -34.69 13.59
N LYS A 464 -23.92 -33.69 14.48
CA LYS A 464 -24.87 -32.56 14.31
C LYS A 464 -24.27 -31.39 13.49
N LYS A 465 -22.95 -31.35 13.30
CA LYS A 465 -22.26 -30.27 12.57
C LYS A 465 -22.09 -30.56 11.07
N LYS A 466 -22.22 -31.82 10.63
CA LYS A 466 -22.12 -32.22 9.20
C LYS A 466 -23.43 -32.09 8.38
N ARG A 467 -24.60 -31.91 9.00
CA ARG A 467 -25.87 -31.70 8.26
C ARG A 467 -26.22 -30.23 7.95
N ARG A 468 -25.32 -29.28 8.26
CA ARG A 468 -25.58 -27.83 8.07
C ARG A 468 -24.84 -27.21 6.87
N TRP A 469 -24.22 -28.03 6.02
CA TRP A 469 -23.46 -27.59 4.84
C TRP A 469 -24.10 -27.97 3.48
N LEU A 470 -25.31 -28.55 3.48
CA LEU A 470 -26.01 -28.99 2.26
C LEU A 470 -27.43 -28.40 2.09
N ALA A 471 -27.75 -27.28 2.74
CA ALA A 471 -29.01 -26.58 2.49
C ALA A 471 -28.72 -25.12 2.11
N GLY A 472 -28.86 -24.81 0.81
CA GLY A 472 -28.73 -23.46 0.26
C GLY A 472 -29.76 -22.48 0.82
N PRO A 473 -29.58 -21.17 0.58
CA PRO A 473 -30.36 -20.13 1.23
C PRO A 473 -31.80 -20.10 0.70
N LYS A 474 -32.77 -20.24 1.60
CA LYS A 474 -34.19 -19.91 1.32
C LYS A 474 -34.38 -18.40 1.37
N ALA A 475 -34.97 -17.86 0.30
CA ALA A 475 -35.50 -16.50 0.23
C ALA A 475 -36.48 -16.25 1.39
N ARG A 476 -36.33 -15.10 2.07
CA ARG A 476 -37.37 -14.52 2.92
C ARG A 476 -37.78 -13.18 2.31
N GLY A 477 -38.98 -13.17 1.73
CA GLY A 477 -39.66 -11.97 1.27
C GLY A 477 -40.02 -11.06 2.43
N LYS A 478 -39.97 -9.76 2.14
CA LYS A 478 -40.58 -8.69 2.94
C LYS A 478 -42.09 -8.89 2.94
N GLN A 479 -42.69 -9.02 4.12
CA GLN A 479 -44.11 -8.71 4.31
C GLN A 479 -44.19 -7.23 4.69
N SER A 480 -44.79 -6.45 3.81
CA SER A 480 -45.27 -5.09 4.06
C SER A 480 -46.54 -5.15 4.90
N GLU A 481 -46.57 -4.31 5.92
CA GLU A 481 -47.71 -3.97 6.75
C GLU A 481 -48.69 -3.12 5.94
N ASN A 482 -49.71 -3.76 5.37
CA ASN A 482 -50.94 -3.12 4.90
C ASN A 482 -51.98 -4.23 4.70
N GLU A 483 -52.83 -4.45 5.69
CA GLU A 483 -54.21 -4.98 5.58
C GLU A 483 -54.75 -5.29 6.99
N ARG A 484 -55.20 -4.23 7.66
CA ARG A 484 -56.27 -4.31 8.66
C ARG A 484 -57.54 -3.80 7.99
N VAL A 485 -58.28 -4.66 7.32
CA VAL A 485 -59.76 -4.72 7.23
C VAL A 485 -60.08 -5.97 6.41
N ALA A 486 -60.56 -7.03 7.06
CA ALA A 486 -61.47 -8.07 6.49
C ALA A 486 -61.44 -9.35 7.35
N MET A 487 -62.05 -9.29 8.53
CA MET A 487 -62.65 -10.46 9.14
C MET A 487 -63.94 -10.01 9.80
N MET A 488 -65.06 -10.15 9.09
CA MET A 488 -66.34 -10.63 9.61
C MET A 488 -67.30 -10.71 8.41
N ALA A 489 -67.39 -11.88 7.81
CA ALA A 489 -68.56 -12.28 7.03
C ALA A 489 -68.90 -13.69 7.49
N GLY A 490 -70.01 -13.85 8.21
CA GLY A 490 -70.43 -15.17 8.68
C GLY A 490 -71.53 -15.22 9.74
N SER A 491 -72.56 -14.37 9.71
CA SER A 491 -73.87 -14.76 10.27
C SER A 491 -75.00 -13.83 9.81
N GLY A 492 -75.86 -14.36 8.94
CA GLY A 492 -77.32 -14.32 9.06
C GLY A 492 -78.10 -13.02 8.79
N SER A 493 -79.07 -13.15 7.87
CA SER A 493 -80.29 -12.30 7.67
C SER A 493 -80.02 -10.85 7.26
N GLY A 494 -80.67 -10.22 6.29
CA GLY A 494 -81.94 -10.42 5.62
C GLY A 494 -82.48 -9.01 5.30
N ILE A 495 -83.27 -8.90 4.23
CA ILE A 495 -84.29 -7.86 3.99
C ILE A 495 -83.83 -6.53 3.34
N MET A 496 -84.33 -6.37 2.10
CA MET A 496 -84.78 -5.17 1.34
C MET A 496 -83.84 -3.98 1.07
N GLY A 497 -83.82 -3.57 -0.21
CA GLY A 497 -83.35 -2.24 -0.69
C GLY A 497 -84.33 -1.12 -0.34
N PRO A 498 -84.53 -0.06 -1.16
CA PRO A 498 -83.80 0.49 -2.32
C PRO A 498 -83.02 1.78 -1.89
N GLY A 499 -82.29 2.57 -2.67
CA GLY A 499 -82.28 2.99 -4.07
C GLY A 499 -81.89 4.48 -4.08
N PHE A 500 -81.29 4.94 -5.20
CA PHE A 500 -81.06 6.35 -5.58
C PHE A 500 -80.09 7.14 -4.67
N ASP A 501 -79.16 7.94 -5.15
CA ASP A 501 -78.94 8.62 -6.44
C ASP A 501 -77.42 8.81 -6.65
#